data_AF-A0A6A4VB32-F1
#
_entry.id   AF-A0A6A4VB32-F1
#
_cell.length_a   1.000
_cell.length_b   1.000
_cell.length_c   1.000
_cell.angle_alpha   90.00
_cell.angle_beta   90.00
_cell.angle_gamma   90.00
#
_symmetry.space_group_name_H-M   'P 1'
#
loop_
_entity.id
_entity.type
_entity.pdbx_description
1 polymer ?
#
loop_
_entity_poly.entity_id
_entity_poly.type
_entity_poly.pdbx_seq_one_letter_code
_entity_poly.pdbx_strand_id
1 'polypeptide(L)'
;MINEPFLLKNPHHCFALIDDILQARGNSTENEAALLEILQHSKIQYGFEIMALLQIPVAILVITVLLRKRKGSSSETYEIDESGGLTVHHVPSEGVIDDHNAASTRQVALVTICAIVLCFMYDGLQGAYGGYIYSYARKMVSGLTATEGAYLTSCFWGTFAVGRLVSIGVATKLSPAFMIMFNIVGCGMAALLMLIWQHSRLVVYAGTCLFGLSLSSIYPTTISLAETYIDVSSVITSLIVVGAAAGEMVQPVVVGHEFESVGPVMFQINVILVVLISIIVVFVLFVVGASIKNQAGLFRLFRCCMGSGSDPGEDTGLMSQHVTYYSRMPHEVSSSELHFNPNGKGS
;
A
#
# COMPACT_ATOMS: atom_id res chain seq x y z
N MET A 1 16.42 -3.67 8.24
CA MET A 1 17.72 -4.20 8.71
C MET A 1 18.49 -4.55 7.45
N ILE A 2 19.53 -3.77 7.18
CA ILE A 2 20.22 -3.70 5.89
C ILE A 2 20.87 -5.05 5.59
N ASN A 3 20.56 -5.62 4.42
CA ASN A 3 21.26 -6.80 3.88
C ASN A 3 22.76 -6.54 3.96
N GLU A 4 23.46 -7.34 4.76
CA GLU A 4 24.92 -7.31 4.77
C GLU A 4 25.43 -7.56 3.35
N PRO A 5 26.38 -6.75 2.86
CA PRO A 5 27.06 -7.07 1.62
C PRO A 5 27.77 -8.41 1.81
N PHE A 6 27.61 -9.26 0.82
CA PHE A 6 28.14 -10.61 0.57
C PHE A 6 29.67 -10.80 0.76
N LEU A 7 30.38 -9.86 1.40
CA LEU A 7 31.81 -9.85 1.67
C LEU A 7 32.21 -10.49 3.01
N LEU A 8 31.28 -10.87 3.88
CA LEU A 8 31.56 -11.36 5.24
C LEU A 8 31.39 -12.87 5.43
N LYS A 9 31.60 -13.69 4.39
CA LYS A 9 31.44 -15.16 4.50
C LYS A 9 32.63 -15.88 5.18
N ASN A 10 33.68 -15.18 5.63
CA ASN A 10 34.79 -15.80 6.36
C ASN A 10 35.36 -14.86 7.45
N PRO A 11 34.89 -14.91 8.71
CA PRO A 11 35.38 -14.05 9.79
C PRO A 11 36.86 -14.30 10.14
N HIS A 12 37.40 -15.48 9.83
CA HIS A 12 38.82 -15.80 10.07
C HIS A 12 39.79 -15.19 9.04
N HIS A 13 39.31 -14.87 7.84
CA HIS A 13 40.14 -14.21 6.83
C HIS A 13 40.14 -12.68 6.97
N CYS A 14 39.11 -12.07 7.57
CA CYS A 14 39.04 -10.62 7.72
C CYS A 14 40.03 -10.13 8.79
N PHE A 15 40.16 -10.84 9.91
CA PHE A 15 41.22 -10.53 10.89
C PHE A 15 42.62 -10.78 10.34
N ALA A 16 42.83 -11.85 9.57
CA ALA A 16 44.12 -12.10 8.91
C ALA A 16 44.43 -11.05 7.82
N LEU A 17 43.44 -10.60 7.05
CA LEU A 17 43.59 -9.53 6.07
C LEU A 17 43.81 -8.17 6.74
N ILE A 18 43.13 -7.91 7.87
CA ILE A 18 43.35 -6.71 8.68
C ILE A 18 44.73 -6.75 9.32
N ASP A 19 45.18 -7.89 9.84
CA ASP A 19 46.53 -8.06 10.41
C ASP A 19 47.62 -7.99 9.34
N ASP A 20 47.41 -8.56 8.15
CA ASP A 20 48.30 -8.42 6.99
C ASP A 20 48.30 -6.97 6.47
N ILE A 21 47.15 -6.29 6.44
CA ILE A 21 47.04 -4.87 6.08
C ILE A 21 47.68 -4.00 7.16
N LEU A 22 47.55 -4.32 8.45
CA LEU A 22 48.17 -3.60 9.57
C LEU A 22 49.69 -3.84 9.63
N GLN A 23 50.17 -5.04 9.27
CA GLN A 23 51.60 -5.31 9.08
C GLN A 23 52.15 -4.60 7.83
N ALA A 24 51.39 -4.53 6.73
CA ALA A 24 51.74 -3.73 5.55
C ALA A 24 51.63 -2.20 5.81
N ARG A 25 50.79 -1.78 6.77
CA ARG A 25 50.59 -0.40 7.24
C ARG A 25 51.80 0.18 7.97
N GLY A 26 52.73 -0.67 8.41
CA GLY A 26 54.02 -0.22 8.95
C GLY A 26 54.91 0.47 7.91
N ASN A 27 54.64 0.31 6.60
CA ASN A 27 55.60 0.66 5.54
C ASN A 27 55.08 1.59 4.43
N SER A 28 53.85 2.12 4.46
CA SER A 28 53.36 2.91 3.32
C SER A 28 52.41 4.06 3.71
N THR A 29 53.02 5.20 4.04
CA THR A 29 52.37 6.51 4.27
C THR A 29 51.68 7.11 3.02
N GLU A 30 51.79 6.48 1.84
CA GLU A 30 51.10 6.94 0.61
C GLU A 30 49.65 6.41 0.46
N ASN A 31 49.26 5.36 1.20
CA ASN A 31 47.96 4.69 1.01
C ASN A 31 46.77 5.32 1.79
N GLU A 32 47.02 6.19 2.77
CA GLU A 32 45.95 6.86 3.54
C GLU A 32 45.17 7.88 2.71
N ALA A 33 45.81 8.55 1.75
CA ALA A 33 45.15 9.51 0.87
C ALA A 33 44.18 8.83 -0.11
N ALA A 34 44.56 7.67 -0.66
CA ALA A 34 43.71 6.90 -1.58
C ALA A 34 42.52 6.23 -0.87
N LEU A 35 42.69 5.76 0.37
CA LEU A 35 41.58 5.22 1.16
C LEU A 35 40.61 6.31 1.63
N LEU A 36 41.11 7.48 2.00
CA LEU A 36 40.27 8.65 2.27
C LEU A 36 39.53 9.10 1.01
N GLU A 37 40.14 9.05 -0.17
CA GLU A 37 39.49 9.37 -1.43
C GLU A 37 38.35 8.39 -1.78
N ILE A 38 38.54 7.09 -1.54
CA ILE A 38 37.53 6.03 -1.73
C ILE A 38 36.37 6.18 -0.73
N LEU A 39 36.65 6.52 0.53
CA LEU A 39 35.62 6.78 1.55
C LEU A 39 34.88 8.11 1.30
N GLN A 40 35.58 9.13 0.80
CA GLN A 40 35.03 10.44 0.44
C GLN A 40 34.18 10.38 -0.85
N HIS A 41 34.40 9.38 -1.72
CA HIS A 41 33.55 9.09 -2.87
C HIS A 41 32.31 8.24 -2.56
N SER A 42 32.17 7.71 -1.35
CA SER A 42 30.95 7.01 -0.93
C SER A 42 29.87 8.04 -0.59
N LYS A 43 29.23 8.58 -1.65
CA LYS A 43 28.13 9.57 -1.61
C LYS A 43 26.83 9.04 -0.99
N ILE A 44 26.93 8.16 0.01
CA ILE A 44 25.81 7.58 0.74
C ILE A 44 25.08 8.66 1.56
N GLN A 45 25.81 9.63 2.12
CA GLN A 45 25.22 10.74 2.87
C GLN A 45 24.22 11.56 2.04
N TYR A 46 24.56 11.88 0.79
CA TYR A 46 23.64 12.59 -0.12
C TYR A 46 22.36 11.80 -0.39
N GLY A 47 22.44 10.47 -0.47
CA GLY A 47 21.26 9.62 -0.63
C GLY A 47 20.29 9.74 0.54
N PHE A 48 20.77 9.68 1.78
CA PHE A 48 19.94 9.80 2.97
C PHE A 48 19.33 11.20 3.14
N GLU A 49 20.10 12.25 2.85
CA GLU A 49 19.62 13.64 2.88
C GLU A 49 18.50 13.88 1.85
N ILE A 50 18.65 13.36 0.63
CA ILE A 50 17.61 13.47 -0.41
C ILE A 50 16.34 12.72 0.01
N MET A 51 16.47 11.51 0.56
CA MET A 51 15.32 10.74 1.05
C MET A 51 14.59 11.44 2.20
N ALA A 52 15.34 12.00 3.15
CA ALA A 52 14.78 12.77 4.26
C ALA A 52 14.04 14.02 3.75
N LEU A 53 14.64 14.81 2.85
CA LEU A 53 14.00 15.98 2.24
C LEU A 53 12.71 15.62 1.48
N LEU A 54 12.67 14.44 0.84
CA LEU A 54 11.47 13.96 0.14
C LEU A 54 10.36 13.52 1.12
N GLN A 55 10.71 12.95 2.27
CA GLN A 55 9.77 12.38 3.24
C GLN A 55 9.23 13.40 4.26
N ILE A 56 9.99 14.45 4.58
CA ILE A 56 9.60 15.51 5.52
C ILE A 56 8.26 16.18 5.15
N PRO A 57 8.00 16.59 3.89
CA PRO A 57 6.73 17.21 3.51
C PRO A 57 5.52 16.28 3.73
N VAL A 58 5.68 14.99 3.46
CA VAL A 58 4.63 13.98 3.64
C VAL A 58 4.33 13.79 5.12
N ALA A 59 5.38 13.67 5.95
CA ALA A 59 5.23 13.56 7.40
C ALA A 59 4.56 14.79 8.01
N ILE A 60 4.96 16.00 7.59
CA ILE A 60 4.35 17.26 8.03
C ILE A 60 2.88 17.33 7.62
N LEU A 61 2.53 16.95 6.39
CA LEU A 61 1.14 16.90 5.93
C LEU A 61 0.29 15.97 6.79
N VAL A 62 0.77 14.75 7.04
CA VAL A 62 0.06 13.75 7.87
C VAL A 62 -0.10 14.26 9.30
N ILE A 63 0.97 14.78 9.91
CA ILE A 63 0.92 15.36 11.27
C ILE A 63 -0.07 16.54 11.30
N THR A 64 -0.07 17.40 10.28
CA THR A 64 -1.00 18.54 10.20
C THR A 64 -2.45 18.07 10.11
N VAL A 65 -2.74 17.03 9.32
CA VAL A 65 -4.08 16.44 9.21
C VAL A 65 -4.49 15.77 10.52
N LEU A 66 -3.60 15.03 11.18
CA LEU A 66 -3.89 14.40 12.48
C LEU A 66 -4.11 15.43 13.59
N LEU A 67 -3.32 16.50 13.62
CA LEU A 67 -3.50 17.62 14.55
C LEU A 67 -4.81 18.38 14.27
N ARG A 68 -5.18 18.58 13.00
CA ARG A 68 -6.48 19.15 12.62
C ARG A 68 -7.65 18.25 13.00
N LYS A 69 -7.53 16.93 12.82
CA LYS A 69 -8.56 15.96 13.24
C LYS A 69 -8.71 15.93 14.76
N ARG A 70 -7.61 15.95 15.51
CA ARG A 70 -7.62 16.03 16.98
C ARG A 70 -8.21 17.35 17.47
N LYS A 71 -7.92 18.46 16.79
CA LYS A 71 -8.46 19.79 17.14
C LYS A 71 -9.94 19.94 16.76
N GLY A 72 -10.37 19.36 15.63
CA GLY A 72 -11.78 19.33 15.20
C GLY A 72 -12.66 18.38 16.03
N SER A 73 -12.10 17.32 16.60
CA SER A 73 -12.79 16.46 17.57
C SER A 73 -12.87 17.06 18.99
N SER A 74 -12.20 18.20 19.23
CA SER A 74 -12.22 18.94 20.51
C SER A 74 -13.01 20.25 20.45
N SER A 75 -13.72 20.55 19.35
CA SER A 75 -14.73 21.62 19.36
C SER A 75 -16.02 21.07 19.96
N GLU A 76 -16.05 20.95 21.29
CA GLU A 76 -17.29 21.09 22.03
C GLU A 76 -17.75 22.54 21.86
N THR A 77 -18.91 22.75 21.26
CA THR A 77 -19.57 24.05 21.20
C THR A 77 -20.06 24.39 22.61
N TYR A 78 -19.38 25.32 23.28
CA TYR A 78 -19.87 25.92 24.52
C TYR A 78 -20.65 27.19 24.15
N GLU A 79 -21.99 27.13 24.17
CA GLU A 79 -22.81 28.33 24.29
C GLU A 79 -23.08 28.62 25.77
N ILE A 80 -22.80 29.85 26.19
CA ILE A 80 -23.11 30.34 27.53
C ILE A 80 -24.52 30.95 27.45
N ASP A 81 -25.50 30.31 28.10
CA ASP A 81 -26.81 30.91 28.33
C ASP A 81 -26.73 31.96 29.48
N GLU A 82 -27.50 33.05 29.37
CA GLU A 82 -27.48 34.20 30.29
C GLU A 82 -27.95 33.89 31.72
N SER A 83 -28.26 32.63 32.04
CA SER A 83 -28.72 32.19 33.36
C SER A 83 -27.75 31.26 34.12
N GLY A 84 -26.51 31.05 33.64
CA GLY A 84 -25.44 30.45 34.45
C GLY A 84 -25.57 28.94 34.77
N GLY A 85 -26.35 28.18 34.00
CA GLY A 85 -26.47 26.72 34.14
C GLY A 85 -25.62 25.95 33.12
N LEU A 86 -24.68 25.12 33.57
CA LEU A 86 -23.91 24.22 32.71
C LEU A 86 -24.76 22.98 32.36
N THR A 87 -25.31 22.91 31.15
CA THR A 87 -25.96 21.71 30.63
C THR A 87 -25.08 21.07 29.55
N VAL A 88 -24.53 19.90 29.89
CA VAL A 88 -23.75 19.08 28.96
C VAL A 88 -24.73 18.29 28.09
N HIS A 89 -24.96 18.75 26.85
CA HIS A 89 -25.66 17.94 25.86
C HIS A 89 -24.72 16.87 25.31
N HIS A 90 -24.78 15.67 25.91
CA HIS A 90 -24.24 14.48 25.30
C HIS A 90 -25.13 14.15 24.08
N VAL A 91 -24.73 14.59 22.89
CA VAL A 91 -25.31 14.06 21.65
C VAL A 91 -24.88 12.60 21.60
N PRO A 92 -25.78 11.61 21.78
CA PRO A 92 -25.42 10.26 21.42
C PRO A 92 -25.19 10.30 19.91
N SER A 93 -24.03 9.85 19.47
CA SER A 93 -23.89 9.39 18.10
C SER A 93 -24.79 8.16 17.98
N GLU A 94 -26.09 8.37 17.82
CA GLU A 94 -26.99 7.38 17.24
C GLU A 94 -26.46 7.15 15.83
N GLY A 95 -25.55 6.18 15.73
CA GLY A 95 -25.31 5.51 14.48
C GLY A 95 -26.66 5.01 14.02
N VAL A 96 -27.16 5.58 12.93
CA VAL A 96 -28.14 4.93 12.09
C VAL A 96 -27.52 3.57 11.76
N ILE A 97 -27.97 2.54 12.45
CA ILE A 97 -27.72 1.16 12.08
C ILE A 97 -28.56 0.97 10.83
N ASP A 98 -27.99 1.36 9.69
CA ASP A 98 -28.48 0.86 8.41
C ASP A 98 -28.32 -0.66 8.48
N ASP A 99 -29.46 -1.35 8.50
CA ASP A 99 -29.62 -2.79 8.61
C ASP A 99 -29.18 -3.49 7.30
N HIS A 100 -28.02 -3.09 6.76
CA HIS A 100 -27.35 -3.75 5.66
C HIS A 100 -26.61 -4.96 6.23
N ASN A 101 -27.30 -6.11 6.27
CA ASN A 101 -26.73 -7.45 6.46
C ASN A 101 -25.44 -7.46 7.30
N ALA A 102 -25.57 -7.29 8.63
CA ALA A 102 -24.41 -7.29 9.53
C ALA A 102 -23.54 -8.52 9.24
N ALA A 103 -22.39 -8.29 8.58
CA ALA A 103 -21.44 -9.34 8.28
C ALA A 103 -21.12 -10.05 9.60
N SER A 104 -21.26 -11.37 9.63
CA SER A 104 -21.00 -12.12 10.86
C SER A 104 -19.60 -11.79 11.36
N THR A 105 -19.40 -11.64 12.68
CA THR A 105 -18.08 -11.37 13.27
C THR A 105 -16.99 -12.29 12.73
N ARG A 106 -17.35 -13.54 12.41
CA ARG A 106 -16.47 -14.53 11.77
C ARG A 106 -16.07 -14.13 10.35
N GLN A 107 -16.99 -13.62 9.54
CA GLN A 107 -16.72 -13.15 8.18
C GLN A 107 -15.79 -11.92 8.21
N VAL A 108 -16.03 -10.99 9.13
CA VAL A 108 -15.17 -9.81 9.32
C VAL A 108 -13.74 -10.21 9.70
N ALA A 109 -13.61 -11.15 10.65
CA ALA A 109 -12.32 -11.71 11.03
C ALA A 109 -11.63 -12.42 9.85
N LEU A 110 -12.36 -13.19 9.05
CA LEU A 110 -11.80 -13.89 7.89
C LEU A 110 -11.30 -12.94 6.80
N VAL A 111 -12.08 -11.91 6.45
CA VAL A 111 -11.65 -10.88 5.48
C VAL A 111 -10.40 -10.16 5.99
N THR A 112 -10.38 -9.80 7.26
CA THR A 112 -9.22 -9.14 7.91
C THR A 112 -7.98 -10.02 7.87
N ILE A 113 -8.10 -11.31 8.23
CA ILE A 113 -6.98 -12.26 8.21
C ILE A 113 -6.47 -12.44 6.78
N CYS A 114 -7.36 -12.57 5.79
CA CYS A 114 -6.95 -12.68 4.39
C CYS A 114 -6.19 -11.43 3.92
N ALA A 115 -6.65 -10.23 4.28
CA ALA A 115 -5.95 -8.98 3.97
C ALA A 115 -4.58 -8.91 4.65
N ILE A 116 -4.48 -9.29 5.93
CA ILE A 116 -3.21 -9.36 6.67
C ILE A 116 -2.22 -10.31 5.97
N VAL A 117 -2.67 -11.52 5.62
CA VAL A 117 -1.82 -12.52 4.96
C VAL A 117 -1.38 -12.06 3.58
N LEU A 118 -2.28 -11.44 2.80
CA LEU A 118 -1.96 -10.94 1.47
C LEU A 118 -0.93 -9.80 1.54
N CYS A 119 -1.11 -8.84 2.45
CA CYS A 119 -0.15 -7.76 2.67
C CYS A 119 1.18 -8.28 3.22
N PHE A 120 1.17 -9.22 4.18
CA PHE A 120 2.39 -9.88 4.68
C PHE A 120 3.20 -10.51 3.53
N MET A 121 2.52 -11.22 2.62
CA MET A 121 3.18 -11.88 1.50
C MET A 121 3.77 -10.89 0.50
N TYR A 122 2.99 -9.90 0.08
CA TYR A 122 3.42 -8.99 -0.99
C TYR A 122 4.37 -7.90 -0.54
N ASP A 123 4.22 -7.38 0.69
CA ASP A 123 5.17 -6.41 1.26
C ASP A 123 6.48 -7.13 1.64
N GLY A 124 6.38 -8.36 2.15
CA GLY A 124 7.53 -9.25 2.32
C GLY A 124 8.26 -9.54 1.02
N LEU A 125 7.52 -9.82 -0.05
CA LEU A 125 8.07 -10.05 -1.38
C LEU A 125 8.69 -8.77 -1.97
N GLN A 126 8.13 -7.59 -1.71
CA GLN A 126 8.74 -6.31 -2.08
C GLN A 126 10.10 -6.13 -1.40
N GLY A 127 10.18 -6.36 -0.08
CA GLY A 127 11.43 -6.28 0.67
C GLY A 127 12.47 -7.30 0.19
N ALA A 128 12.05 -8.55 0.00
CA ALA A 128 12.93 -9.61 -0.47
C ALA A 128 13.41 -9.33 -1.91
N TYR A 129 12.53 -8.91 -2.80
CA TYR A 129 12.90 -8.60 -4.18
C TYR A 129 13.87 -7.41 -4.25
N GLY A 130 13.58 -6.33 -3.52
CA GLY A 130 14.45 -5.17 -3.43
C GLY A 130 15.85 -5.48 -2.88
N GLY A 131 15.94 -6.44 -1.94
CA GLY A 131 17.20 -6.85 -1.34
C GLY A 131 18.03 -7.85 -2.15
N TYR A 132 17.40 -8.72 -2.95
CA TYR A 132 18.07 -9.86 -3.58
C TYR A 132 18.15 -9.79 -5.12
N ILE A 133 17.43 -8.88 -5.79
CA ILE A 133 17.46 -8.78 -7.26
C ILE A 133 18.86 -8.53 -7.83
N TYR A 134 19.66 -7.69 -7.15
CA TYR A 134 21.06 -7.44 -7.49
C TYR A 134 21.88 -8.74 -7.50
N SER A 135 21.81 -9.48 -6.39
CA SER A 135 22.56 -10.72 -6.19
C SER A 135 22.09 -11.83 -7.13
N TYR A 136 20.78 -11.90 -7.39
CA TYR A 136 20.18 -12.80 -8.36
C TYR A 136 20.74 -12.53 -9.76
N ALA A 137 20.68 -11.29 -10.24
CA ALA A 137 21.11 -10.92 -11.58
C ALA A 137 22.62 -11.19 -11.79
N ARG A 138 23.45 -10.89 -10.79
CA ARG A 138 24.89 -11.17 -10.81
C ARG A 138 25.24 -12.65 -10.89
N LYS A 139 24.43 -13.54 -10.31
CA LYS A 139 24.67 -14.98 -10.35
C LYS A 139 24.07 -15.67 -11.56
N MET A 140 22.93 -15.18 -12.09
CA MET A 140 22.21 -15.83 -13.18
C MET A 140 22.65 -15.38 -14.58
N VAL A 141 23.06 -14.12 -14.72
CA VAL A 141 23.49 -13.55 -16.00
C VAL A 141 25.01 -13.54 -16.06
N SER A 142 25.57 -14.25 -17.04
CA SER A 142 27.02 -14.32 -17.24
C SER A 142 27.60 -12.94 -17.60
N GLY A 143 28.61 -12.53 -16.82
CA GLY A 143 29.36 -11.30 -17.07
C GLY A 143 28.60 -9.99 -16.79
N LEU A 144 27.49 -10.04 -16.02
CA LEU A 144 26.78 -8.81 -15.62
C LEU A 144 27.65 -7.98 -14.68
N THR A 145 27.85 -6.69 -14.97
CA THR A 145 28.65 -5.79 -14.13
C THR A 145 27.93 -5.42 -12.82
N ALA A 146 28.68 -4.94 -11.82
CA ALA A 146 28.08 -4.45 -10.57
C ALA A 146 27.16 -3.24 -10.82
N THR A 147 27.55 -2.36 -11.75
CA THR A 147 26.75 -1.19 -12.15
C THR A 147 25.42 -1.60 -12.77
N GLU A 148 25.40 -2.62 -13.65
CA GLU A 148 24.14 -3.13 -14.22
C GLU A 148 23.23 -3.75 -13.15
N GLY A 149 23.79 -4.42 -12.13
CA GLY A 149 22.99 -4.92 -11.01
C GLY A 149 22.31 -3.77 -10.24
N ALA A 150 23.02 -2.66 -10.01
CA ALA A 150 22.47 -1.48 -9.35
C ALA A 150 21.39 -0.79 -10.19
N TYR A 151 21.56 -0.74 -11.51
CA TYR A 151 20.53 -0.25 -12.43
C TYR A 151 19.27 -1.11 -12.38
N LEU A 152 19.40 -2.43 -12.28
CA LEU A 152 18.24 -3.31 -12.17
C LEU A 152 17.43 -3.05 -10.90
N THR A 153 18.10 -2.89 -9.75
CA THR A 153 17.43 -2.48 -8.49
C THR A 153 16.78 -1.10 -8.60
N SER A 154 17.44 -0.16 -9.28
CA SER A 154 16.89 1.17 -9.53
C SER A 154 15.67 1.12 -10.45
N CYS A 155 15.70 0.28 -11.49
CA CYS A 155 14.57 0.01 -12.36
C CYS A 155 13.40 -0.57 -11.58
N PHE A 156 13.63 -1.53 -10.68
CA PHE A 156 12.59 -2.09 -9.82
C PHE A 156 11.87 -1.01 -9.02
N TRP A 157 12.60 -0.18 -8.26
CA TRP A 157 11.99 0.88 -7.47
C TRP A 157 11.36 1.98 -8.32
N GLY A 158 11.99 2.31 -9.45
CA GLY A 158 11.48 3.28 -10.42
C GLY A 158 10.16 2.84 -11.04
N THR A 159 10.07 1.61 -11.53
CA THR A 159 8.82 1.07 -12.08
C THR A 159 7.78 0.82 -11.01
N PHE A 160 8.18 0.46 -9.79
CA PHE A 160 7.28 0.38 -8.64
C PHE A 160 6.62 1.74 -8.34
N ALA A 161 7.40 2.83 -8.36
CA ALA A 161 6.86 4.18 -8.18
C ALA A 161 5.92 4.59 -9.33
N VAL A 162 6.31 4.33 -10.58
CA VAL A 162 5.47 4.57 -11.76
C VAL A 162 4.17 3.74 -11.70
N GLY A 163 4.25 2.49 -11.26
CA GLY A 163 3.10 1.61 -11.10
C GLY A 163 2.07 2.18 -10.13
N ARG A 164 2.51 2.82 -9.03
CA ARG A 164 1.60 3.54 -8.15
C ARG A 164 0.88 4.70 -8.85
N LEU A 165 1.58 5.50 -9.65
CA LEU A 165 0.95 6.58 -10.43
C LEU A 165 -0.08 6.06 -11.44
N VAL A 166 0.27 5.00 -12.16
CA VAL A 166 -0.64 4.35 -13.12
C VAL A 166 -1.86 3.79 -12.38
N SER A 167 -1.65 3.17 -11.21
CA SER A 167 -2.72 2.57 -10.42
C SER A 167 -3.77 3.57 -9.95
N ILE A 168 -3.40 4.83 -9.70
CA ILE A 168 -4.37 5.90 -9.37
C ILE A 168 -5.33 6.13 -10.54
N GLY A 169 -4.81 6.26 -11.76
CA GLY A 169 -5.65 6.42 -12.95
C GLY A 169 -6.50 5.19 -13.23
N VAL A 170 -5.94 3.99 -13.04
CA VAL A 170 -6.63 2.72 -13.26
C VAL A 170 -7.74 2.48 -12.22
N ALA A 171 -7.52 2.85 -10.96
CA ALA A 171 -8.49 2.71 -9.87
C ALA A 171 -9.76 3.54 -10.10
N THR A 172 -9.70 4.61 -10.91
CA THR A 172 -10.91 5.36 -11.29
C THR A 172 -11.81 4.62 -12.29
N LYS A 173 -11.27 3.61 -13.00
CA LYS A 173 -11.99 2.91 -14.07
C LYS A 173 -12.23 1.43 -13.79
N LEU A 174 -11.40 0.78 -12.97
CA LEU A 174 -11.46 -0.65 -12.70
C LEU A 174 -11.89 -0.94 -11.25
N SER A 175 -12.57 -2.06 -11.05
CA SER A 175 -12.91 -2.53 -9.71
C SER A 175 -11.66 -3.05 -8.97
N PRO A 176 -11.58 -2.90 -7.63
CA PRO A 176 -10.45 -3.41 -6.84
C PRO A 176 -10.19 -4.91 -7.02
N ALA A 177 -11.27 -5.68 -7.17
CA ALA A 177 -11.22 -7.11 -7.45
C ALA A 177 -10.44 -7.45 -8.73
N PHE A 178 -10.70 -6.71 -9.81
CA PHE A 178 -10.04 -6.93 -11.10
C PHE A 178 -8.58 -6.47 -11.07
N MET A 179 -8.32 -5.35 -10.40
CA MET A 179 -6.95 -4.83 -10.22
C MET A 179 -6.05 -5.84 -9.49
N ILE A 180 -6.53 -6.45 -8.40
CA ILE A 180 -5.77 -7.49 -7.70
C ILE A 180 -5.47 -8.68 -8.61
N MET A 181 -6.46 -9.18 -9.36
CA MET A 181 -6.25 -10.32 -10.27
C MET A 181 -5.21 -10.00 -11.34
N PHE A 182 -5.29 -8.81 -11.95
CA PHE A 182 -4.31 -8.37 -12.95
C PHE A 182 -2.90 -8.26 -12.36
N ASN A 183 -2.77 -7.73 -11.15
CA ASN A 183 -1.48 -7.61 -10.47
C ASN A 183 -0.87 -8.97 -10.12
N ILE A 184 -1.67 -9.90 -9.58
CA ILE A 184 -1.20 -11.26 -9.24
C ILE A 184 -0.72 -11.99 -10.51
N VAL A 185 -1.52 -11.92 -11.59
CA VAL A 185 -1.14 -12.51 -12.88
C VAL A 185 0.13 -11.85 -13.43
N GLY A 186 0.26 -10.52 -13.34
CA GLY A 186 1.45 -9.80 -13.78
C GLY A 186 2.70 -10.19 -12.99
N CYS A 187 2.61 -10.32 -11.67
CA CYS A 187 3.69 -10.83 -10.82
C CYS A 187 4.07 -12.26 -11.18
N GLY A 188 3.09 -13.14 -11.38
CA GLY A 188 3.32 -14.53 -11.80
C GLY A 188 3.96 -14.63 -13.19
N MET A 189 3.47 -13.87 -14.16
CA MET A 189 4.04 -13.79 -15.50
C MET A 189 5.48 -13.29 -15.48
N ALA A 190 5.77 -12.25 -14.70
CA ALA A 190 7.13 -11.74 -14.55
C ALA A 190 8.07 -12.80 -13.97
N ALA A 191 7.64 -13.51 -12.92
CA ALA A 191 8.43 -14.58 -12.30
C ALA A 191 8.66 -15.76 -13.26
N LEU A 192 7.61 -16.20 -13.98
CA LEU A 192 7.71 -17.27 -14.98
C LEU A 192 8.64 -16.89 -16.13
N LEU A 193 8.55 -15.65 -16.62
CA LEU A 193 9.38 -15.14 -17.70
C LEU A 193 10.86 -15.12 -17.28
N MET A 194 11.14 -14.65 -16.05
CA MET A 194 12.49 -14.68 -15.47
C MET A 194 13.00 -16.09 -15.22
N LEU A 195 12.13 -17.05 -14.89
CA LEU A 195 12.52 -18.44 -14.65
C LEU A 195 12.88 -19.17 -15.95
N ILE A 196 12.11 -19.00 -17.02
CA ILE A 196 12.35 -19.70 -18.30
C ILE A 196 13.59 -19.15 -19.01
N TRP A 197 13.79 -17.83 -19.02
CA TRP A 197 14.91 -17.15 -19.69
C TRP A 197 15.87 -16.46 -18.72
N GLN A 198 16.26 -17.17 -17.67
CA GLN A 198 17.11 -16.67 -16.59
C GLN A 198 18.49 -16.11 -17.01
N HIS A 199 19.01 -16.49 -18.19
CA HIS A 199 20.32 -16.05 -18.68
C HIS A 199 20.26 -14.80 -19.57
N SER A 200 19.07 -14.37 -20.01
CA SER A 200 18.93 -13.24 -20.93
C SER A 200 18.82 -11.92 -20.17
N ARG A 201 19.76 -10.99 -20.43
CA ARG A 201 19.77 -9.64 -19.85
C ARG A 201 18.43 -8.92 -20.03
N LEU A 202 17.93 -8.90 -21.26
CA LEU A 202 16.70 -8.18 -21.61
C LEU A 202 15.49 -8.72 -20.83
N VAL A 203 15.42 -10.04 -20.67
CA VAL A 203 14.31 -10.72 -19.98
C VAL A 203 14.32 -10.41 -18.49
N VAL A 204 15.49 -10.39 -17.85
CA VAL A 204 15.61 -10.02 -16.43
C VAL A 204 15.17 -8.57 -16.22
N TYR A 205 15.61 -7.62 -17.06
CA TYR A 205 15.14 -6.23 -16.98
C TYR A 205 13.64 -6.10 -17.22
N ALA A 206 13.11 -6.70 -18.28
CA ALA A 206 11.68 -6.64 -18.59
C ALA A 206 10.83 -7.29 -17.49
N GLY A 207 11.27 -8.43 -16.96
CA GLY A 207 10.64 -9.13 -15.85
C GLY A 207 10.66 -8.30 -14.57
N THR A 208 11.78 -7.67 -14.21
CA THR A 208 11.88 -6.76 -13.07
C THR A 208 10.96 -5.55 -13.22
N CYS A 209 10.91 -4.94 -14.41
CA CYS A 209 10.03 -3.82 -14.67
C CYS A 209 8.55 -4.20 -14.51
N LEU A 210 8.13 -5.31 -15.13
CA LEU A 210 6.76 -5.83 -15.04
C LEU A 210 6.41 -6.21 -13.59
N PHE A 211 7.32 -6.88 -12.90
CA PHE A 211 7.15 -7.27 -11.50
C PHE A 211 6.95 -6.04 -10.61
N GLY A 212 7.81 -5.02 -10.73
CA GLY A 212 7.68 -3.78 -9.97
C GLY A 212 6.37 -3.05 -10.23
N LEU A 213 5.94 -2.96 -11.50
CA LEU A 213 4.66 -2.35 -11.88
C LEU A 213 3.47 -3.09 -11.24
N SER A 214 3.42 -4.41 -11.38
CA SER A 214 2.32 -5.22 -10.85
C SER A 214 2.29 -5.26 -9.32
N LEU A 215 3.45 -5.35 -8.67
CA LEU A 215 3.55 -5.40 -7.21
C LEU A 215 3.08 -4.09 -6.55
N SER A 216 3.33 -2.96 -7.21
CA SER A 216 3.16 -1.60 -6.64
C SER A 216 1.79 -1.27 -6.07
N SER A 217 0.73 -1.85 -6.64
CA SER A 217 -0.65 -1.50 -6.33
C SER A 217 -1.41 -2.60 -5.61
N ILE A 218 -0.77 -3.73 -5.29
CA ILE A 218 -1.41 -4.83 -4.55
C ILE A 218 -1.82 -4.38 -3.15
N TYR A 219 -0.93 -3.71 -2.42
CA TYR A 219 -1.20 -3.22 -1.08
C TYR A 219 -2.42 -2.27 -1.01
N PRO A 220 -2.46 -1.14 -1.76
CA PRO A 220 -3.61 -0.24 -1.71
C PRO A 220 -4.89 -0.91 -2.22
N THR A 221 -4.80 -1.76 -3.25
CA THR A 221 -5.97 -2.48 -3.78
C THR A 221 -6.53 -3.49 -2.76
N THR A 222 -5.67 -4.12 -1.95
CA THR A 222 -6.08 -5.05 -0.88
C THR A 222 -6.91 -4.33 0.17
N ILE A 223 -6.49 -3.14 0.58
CA ILE A 223 -7.25 -2.31 1.53
C ILE A 223 -8.59 -1.91 0.91
N SER A 224 -8.59 -1.37 -0.31
CA SER A 224 -9.84 -0.99 -0.99
C SER A 224 -10.78 -2.17 -1.20
N LEU A 225 -10.26 -3.37 -1.45
CA LEU A 225 -11.06 -4.58 -1.57
C LEU A 225 -11.65 -5.01 -0.23
N ALA A 226 -10.88 -4.93 0.86
CA ALA A 226 -11.38 -5.20 2.22
C ALA A 226 -12.51 -4.22 2.60
N GLU A 227 -12.36 -2.93 2.29
CA GLU A 227 -13.38 -1.89 2.49
C GLU A 227 -14.68 -2.18 1.74
N THR A 228 -14.65 -2.92 0.62
CA THR A 228 -15.88 -3.29 -0.09
C THR A 228 -16.70 -4.38 0.59
N TYR A 229 -16.11 -5.12 1.53
CA TYR A 229 -16.73 -6.25 2.22
C TYR A 229 -17.03 -5.99 3.69
N ILE A 230 -16.23 -5.15 4.35
CA ILE A 230 -16.33 -4.88 5.79
C ILE A 230 -16.06 -3.39 6.06
N ASP A 231 -16.63 -2.87 7.15
CA ASP A 231 -16.23 -1.57 7.66
C ASP A 231 -14.83 -1.64 8.28
N VAL A 232 -13.86 -1.10 7.54
CA VAL A 232 -12.46 -1.11 7.97
C VAL A 232 -12.25 -0.06 9.06
N SER A 233 -12.26 -0.52 10.31
CA SER A 233 -11.88 0.30 11.46
C SER A 233 -10.38 0.60 11.48
N SER A 234 -10.00 1.65 12.23
CA SER A 234 -8.60 2.02 12.47
C SER A 234 -7.77 0.90 13.09
N VAL A 235 -8.39 0.05 13.92
CA VAL A 235 -7.75 -1.13 14.53
C VAL A 235 -7.42 -2.18 13.46
N ILE A 236 -8.36 -2.48 12.55
CA ILE A 236 -8.18 -3.44 11.45
C ILE A 236 -7.05 -2.98 10.53
N THR A 237 -7.06 -1.70 10.16
CA THR A 237 -6.00 -1.09 9.34
C THR A 237 -4.64 -1.24 10.01
N SER A 238 -4.57 -0.97 11.32
CA SER A 238 -3.32 -1.10 12.09
C SER A 238 -2.80 -2.54 12.09
N LEU A 239 -3.69 -3.54 12.24
CA LEU A 239 -3.31 -4.96 12.15
C LEU A 239 -2.79 -5.34 10.77
N ILE A 240 -3.40 -4.83 9.69
CA ILE A 240 -2.93 -5.04 8.32
C ILE A 240 -1.52 -4.45 8.13
N VAL A 241 -1.28 -3.24 8.65
CA VAL A 241 0.03 -2.57 8.59
C VAL A 241 1.08 -3.37 9.37
N VAL A 242 0.77 -3.82 10.58
CA VAL A 242 1.69 -4.66 11.38
C VAL A 242 2.00 -5.97 10.66
N GLY A 243 0.98 -6.59 10.04
CA GLY A 243 1.16 -7.78 9.21
C GLY A 243 2.09 -7.55 8.02
N ALA A 244 1.92 -6.44 7.31
CA ALA A 244 2.79 -6.06 6.20
C ALA A 244 4.24 -5.89 6.65
N ALA A 245 4.47 -5.13 7.74
CA ALA A 245 5.80 -4.90 8.30
C ALA A 245 6.46 -6.21 8.78
N ALA A 246 5.69 -7.11 9.39
CA ALA A 246 6.20 -8.45 9.75
C ALA A 246 6.62 -9.25 8.51
N GLY A 247 5.89 -9.12 7.40
CA GLY A 247 6.25 -9.71 6.12
C GLY A 247 7.58 -9.21 5.59
N GLU A 248 7.76 -7.88 5.58
CA GLU A 248 9.01 -7.22 5.17
C GLU A 248 10.21 -7.65 6.02
N MET A 249 10.00 -7.98 7.30
CA MET A 249 11.05 -8.50 8.17
C MET A 249 11.37 -9.98 7.92
N VAL A 250 10.35 -10.82 7.72
CA VAL A 250 10.51 -12.28 7.68
C VAL A 250 10.96 -12.78 6.30
N GLN A 251 10.36 -12.27 5.21
CA GLN A 251 10.61 -12.81 3.87
C GLN A 251 12.06 -12.66 3.39
N PRO A 252 12.77 -11.53 3.57
CA PRO A 252 14.17 -11.41 3.17
C PRO A 252 15.09 -12.40 3.89
N VAL A 253 14.78 -12.77 5.15
CA VAL A 253 15.55 -13.75 5.92
C VAL A 253 15.34 -15.15 5.35
N VAL A 254 14.09 -15.52 5.06
CA VAL A 254 13.75 -16.80 4.42
C VAL A 254 14.42 -16.91 3.06
N VAL A 255 14.27 -15.90 2.21
CA VAL A 255 14.89 -15.88 0.88
C VAL A 255 16.41 -15.93 0.96
N GLY A 256 17.02 -15.21 1.91
CA GLY A 256 18.46 -15.23 2.12
C GLY A 256 19.02 -16.59 2.46
N HIS A 257 18.38 -17.29 3.40
CA HIS A 257 18.76 -18.65 3.78
C HIS A 257 18.69 -19.61 2.58
N GLU A 258 17.57 -19.57 1.84
CA GLU A 258 17.35 -20.43 0.67
C GLU A 258 18.29 -20.11 -0.51
N PHE A 259 18.66 -18.83 -0.64
CA PHE A 259 19.58 -18.37 -1.68
C PHE A 259 21.01 -18.89 -1.48
N GLU A 260 21.41 -19.15 -0.24
CA GLU A 260 22.71 -19.74 0.09
C GLU A 260 22.73 -21.26 -0.01
N SER A 261 21.66 -21.93 0.43
CA SER A 261 21.59 -23.39 0.55
C SER A 261 21.35 -24.08 -0.79
N VAL A 262 20.38 -23.59 -1.57
CA VAL A 262 19.92 -24.24 -2.83
C VAL A 262 20.41 -23.49 -4.06
N GLY A 263 20.57 -22.17 -3.94
CA GLY A 263 21.10 -21.31 -5.00
C GLY A 263 20.10 -20.28 -5.53
N PRO A 264 20.47 -19.54 -6.60
CA PRO A 264 19.77 -18.32 -6.97
C PRO A 264 18.40 -18.56 -7.63
N VAL A 265 18.18 -19.75 -8.19
CA VAL A 265 16.90 -20.13 -8.81
C VAL A 265 15.78 -20.15 -7.77
N MET A 266 16.11 -20.47 -6.51
CA MET A 266 15.13 -20.56 -5.41
C MET A 266 14.44 -19.23 -5.11
N PHE A 267 15.10 -18.10 -5.43
CA PHE A 267 14.49 -16.77 -5.34
C PHE A 267 13.23 -16.65 -6.21
N GLN A 268 13.32 -17.08 -7.48
CA GLN A 268 12.18 -17.02 -8.41
C GLN A 268 11.11 -18.07 -8.06
N ILE A 269 11.53 -19.23 -7.57
CA ILE A 269 10.58 -20.26 -7.08
C ILE A 269 9.79 -19.74 -5.88
N ASN A 270 10.44 -19.04 -4.93
CA ASN A 270 9.76 -18.41 -3.81
C ASN A 270 8.69 -17.42 -4.27
N VAL A 271 8.99 -16.57 -5.27
CA VAL A 271 8.01 -15.65 -5.87
C VAL A 271 6.80 -16.41 -6.44
N ILE A 272 7.03 -17.50 -7.18
CA ILE A 272 5.96 -18.33 -7.75
C ILE A 272 5.11 -18.97 -6.63
N LEU A 273 5.75 -19.50 -5.58
CA LEU A 273 5.03 -20.08 -4.44
C LEU A 273 4.15 -19.04 -3.75
N VAL A 274 4.67 -17.82 -3.53
CA VAL A 274 3.89 -16.71 -2.97
C VAL A 274 2.71 -16.37 -3.88
N VAL A 275 2.91 -16.32 -5.20
CA VAL A 275 1.82 -16.08 -6.17
C VAL A 275 0.77 -17.19 -6.09
N LEU A 276 1.15 -18.46 -6.03
CA LEU A 276 0.21 -19.58 -5.93
C LEU A 276 -0.61 -19.52 -4.63
N ILE A 277 0.03 -19.24 -3.50
CA ILE A 277 -0.67 -19.09 -2.22
C ILE A 277 -1.60 -17.87 -2.26
N SER A 278 -1.15 -16.76 -2.87
CA SER A 278 -1.97 -15.56 -2.99
C SER A 278 -3.25 -15.78 -3.82
N ILE A 279 -3.21 -16.61 -4.86
CA ILE A 279 -4.39 -16.99 -5.64
C ILE A 279 -5.42 -17.68 -4.73
N ILE A 280 -4.96 -18.56 -3.84
CA ILE A 280 -5.83 -19.26 -2.88
C ILE A 280 -6.42 -18.25 -1.88
N VAL A 281 -5.60 -17.36 -1.32
CA VAL A 281 -6.04 -16.34 -0.35
C VAL A 281 -7.08 -15.41 -0.99
N VAL A 282 -6.83 -14.95 -2.22
CA VAL A 282 -7.75 -14.10 -2.97
C VAL A 282 -9.04 -14.85 -3.33
N PHE A 283 -8.95 -16.12 -3.71
CA PHE A 283 -10.12 -16.96 -3.93
C PHE A 283 -10.98 -17.08 -2.67
N VAL A 284 -10.37 -17.36 -1.51
CA VAL A 284 -11.07 -17.40 -0.21
C VAL A 284 -11.71 -16.05 0.11
N LEU A 285 -10.97 -14.96 -0.09
CA LEU A 285 -11.46 -13.60 0.13
C LEU A 285 -12.68 -13.30 -0.77
N PHE A 286 -12.68 -13.73 -2.03
CA PHE A 286 -13.82 -13.60 -2.93
C PHE A 286 -15.02 -14.46 -2.50
N VAL A 287 -14.82 -15.70 -2.07
CA VAL A 287 -15.90 -16.58 -1.60
C VAL A 287 -16.55 -16.01 -0.34
N VAL A 288 -15.75 -15.54 0.62
CA VAL A 288 -16.24 -14.89 1.84
C VAL A 288 -16.94 -13.58 1.50
N GLY A 289 -16.38 -12.77 0.62
CA GLY A 289 -16.98 -11.52 0.14
C GLY A 289 -18.32 -11.72 -0.56
N ALA A 290 -18.44 -12.75 -1.41
CA ALA A 290 -19.70 -13.11 -2.06
C ALA A 290 -20.76 -13.59 -1.05
N SER A 291 -20.33 -14.26 0.01
CA SER A 291 -21.20 -14.72 1.11
C SER A 291 -21.74 -13.55 1.96
N ILE A 292 -20.99 -12.46 2.10
CA ILE A 292 -21.44 -11.26 2.84
C ILE A 292 -22.47 -10.49 2.01
N LYS A 293 -22.23 -10.32 0.70
CA LYS A 293 -23.04 -9.42 -0.13
C LYS A 293 -24.29 -10.06 -0.75
N ASN A 294 -24.56 -11.35 -0.51
CA ASN A 294 -25.58 -12.16 -1.19
C ASN A 294 -25.76 -11.78 -2.68
N GLN A 295 -24.64 -11.54 -3.36
CA GLN A 295 -24.59 -11.23 -4.77
C GLN A 295 -23.70 -12.28 -5.40
N ALA A 296 -24.24 -12.97 -6.41
CA ALA A 296 -23.55 -13.95 -7.23
C ALA A 296 -22.28 -13.33 -7.84
N GLY A 297 -21.17 -13.38 -7.09
CA GLY A 297 -19.94 -12.64 -7.34
C GLY A 297 -19.21 -13.05 -8.61
N LEU A 298 -19.53 -14.23 -9.16
CA LEU A 298 -18.95 -14.74 -10.39
C LEU A 298 -19.56 -14.07 -11.65
N PHE A 299 -20.84 -13.66 -11.62
CA PHE A 299 -21.54 -13.14 -12.80
C PHE A 299 -21.24 -11.66 -13.07
N ARG A 300 -20.92 -10.87 -12.04
CA ARG A 300 -20.44 -9.47 -12.21
C ARG A 300 -19.05 -9.39 -12.82
N LEU A 301 -18.21 -10.40 -12.59
CA LEU A 301 -16.86 -10.47 -13.13
C LEU A 301 -16.88 -10.59 -14.67
N PHE A 302 -17.78 -11.42 -15.22
CA PHE A 302 -18.02 -11.51 -16.66
C PHE A 302 -18.74 -10.28 -17.22
N ARG A 303 -19.70 -9.71 -16.48
CA ARG A 303 -20.50 -8.56 -16.95
C ARG A 303 -19.73 -7.24 -16.96
N CYS A 304 -18.70 -7.06 -16.13
CA CYS A 304 -17.82 -5.89 -16.18
C CYS A 304 -16.74 -5.93 -17.28
N CYS A 305 -16.43 -7.11 -17.83
CA CYS A 305 -15.46 -7.23 -18.93
C CYS A 305 -15.99 -6.69 -20.27
N MET A 306 -17.31 -6.54 -20.40
CA MET A 306 -17.94 -5.95 -21.58
C MET A 306 -18.57 -4.61 -21.21
N GLY A 307 -17.79 -3.54 -21.33
CA GLY A 307 -18.36 -2.21 -21.48
C GLY A 307 -19.10 -2.12 -22.82
N SER A 308 -20.39 -2.44 -22.84
CA SER A 308 -21.38 -1.81 -23.72
C SER A 308 -22.79 -2.05 -23.17
N GLY A 309 -23.59 -1.00 -23.22
CA GLY A 309 -24.81 -0.84 -22.44
C GLY A 309 -25.97 -1.74 -22.86
N SER A 310 -26.90 -1.89 -21.93
CA SER A 310 -28.33 -1.61 -22.07
C SER A 310 -28.96 -2.07 -20.77
N ASP A 311 -29.48 -1.11 -20.02
CA ASP A 311 -30.40 -1.36 -18.92
C ASP A 311 -31.77 -1.70 -19.55
N PRO A 312 -32.41 -2.82 -19.17
CA PRO A 312 -33.85 -2.89 -19.26
C PRO A 312 -34.42 -3.19 -17.87
N GLY A 313 -34.93 -2.13 -17.24
CA GLY A 313 -36.08 -2.20 -16.35
C GLY A 313 -35.90 -2.97 -15.04
N GLU A 314 -35.39 -2.28 -14.03
CA GLU A 314 -36.04 -2.31 -12.71
C GLU A 314 -36.40 -0.88 -12.32
N ASP A 315 -37.64 -0.56 -12.64
CA ASP A 315 -38.36 0.67 -12.36
C ASP A 315 -38.48 0.94 -10.84
N THR A 316 -38.27 2.22 -10.50
CA THR A 316 -38.92 2.97 -9.42
C THR A 316 -38.74 2.49 -7.97
N GLY A 317 -37.77 3.09 -7.26
CA GLY A 317 -37.75 3.03 -5.79
C GLY A 317 -36.77 3.97 -5.06
N LEU A 318 -35.79 4.57 -5.75
CA LEU A 318 -34.65 5.23 -5.08
C LEU A 318 -34.50 6.75 -5.32
N MET A 319 -35.48 7.40 -5.94
CA MET A 319 -35.37 8.82 -6.31
C MET A 319 -36.29 9.75 -5.49
N SER A 320 -36.27 9.63 -4.15
CA SER A 320 -36.93 10.66 -3.30
C SER A 320 -36.28 10.92 -1.92
N GLN A 321 -35.09 10.40 -1.60
CA GLN A 321 -34.60 10.48 -0.21
C GLN A 321 -33.30 11.28 0.02
N HIS A 322 -32.68 11.84 -1.02
CA HIS A 322 -31.37 12.50 -0.87
C HIS A 322 -31.34 14.02 -1.17
N VAL A 323 -32.48 14.72 -1.02
CA VAL A 323 -32.57 16.19 -1.24
C VAL A 323 -33.29 16.92 -0.08
N THR A 324 -33.08 16.48 1.16
CA THR A 324 -33.66 17.18 2.34
C THR A 324 -32.61 17.72 3.32
N TYR A 325 -31.33 17.73 2.96
CA TYR A 325 -30.25 18.20 3.85
C TYR A 325 -29.79 19.66 3.62
N TYR A 326 -30.19 20.33 2.53
CA TYR A 326 -29.74 21.69 2.23
C TYR A 326 -30.78 22.81 2.49
N SER A 327 -31.99 22.50 2.95
CA SER A 327 -33.10 23.48 3.02
C SER A 327 -33.36 24.09 4.41
N ARG A 328 -32.39 24.10 5.33
CA ARG A 328 -32.49 24.91 6.55
C ARG A 328 -31.26 25.82 6.72
N MET A 329 -31.15 26.82 5.85
CA MET A 329 -30.57 28.09 6.26
C MET A 329 -31.72 28.95 6.82
N PRO A 330 -31.60 29.53 8.02
CA PRO A 330 -32.54 30.54 8.46
C PRO A 330 -32.34 31.78 7.60
N HIS A 331 -33.32 32.07 6.74
CA HIS A 331 -33.41 33.36 6.08
C HIS A 331 -33.83 34.39 7.14
N GLU A 332 -32.87 35.17 7.65
CA GLU A 332 -33.18 36.49 8.18
C GLU A 332 -33.80 37.30 7.04
N VAL A 333 -35.10 37.61 7.14
CA VAL A 333 -35.76 38.60 6.30
C VAL A 333 -36.40 39.63 7.21
N SER A 334 -35.75 40.79 7.25
CA SER A 334 -36.29 42.06 7.70
C SER A 334 -37.41 42.53 6.76
N SER A 335 -38.59 42.80 7.31
CA SER A 335 -39.63 43.66 6.72
C SER A 335 -40.72 43.85 7.78
N SER A 336 -40.68 44.91 8.59
CA SER A 336 -41.37 46.18 8.33
C SER A 336 -42.85 45.98 7.93
N GLU A 337 -43.71 45.71 8.92
CA GLU A 337 -45.16 45.72 8.73
C GLU A 337 -45.69 47.16 8.71
N LEU A 338 -46.06 47.61 7.51
CA LEU A 338 -46.93 48.76 7.29
C LEU A 338 -48.39 48.32 7.52
N HIS A 339 -48.94 48.67 8.67
CA HIS A 339 -50.37 48.54 8.95
C HIS A 339 -51.19 49.46 8.03
N PHE A 340 -52.02 48.88 7.16
CA PHE A 340 -53.11 49.59 6.49
C PHE A 340 -54.45 49.07 7.03
N ASN A 341 -55.16 49.95 7.74
CA ASN A 341 -56.43 49.70 8.42
C ASN A 341 -57.61 50.00 7.48
N PRO A 342 -58.48 49.02 7.14
CA PRO A 342 -59.69 49.28 6.40
C PRO A 342 -60.90 49.04 7.31
N ASN A 343 -61.26 50.01 8.15
CA ASN A 343 -62.62 50.12 8.68
C ASN A 343 -62.90 51.55 9.17
N GLY A 344 -63.25 52.40 8.20
CA GLY A 344 -63.94 53.67 8.43
C GLY A 344 -65.37 53.60 7.89
N LYS A 345 -66.35 53.39 8.77
CA LYS A 345 -67.74 53.89 8.74
C LYS A 345 -68.14 53.95 10.22
N GLY A 346 -68.49 55.07 10.84
CA GLY A 346 -69.20 56.24 10.34
C GLY A 346 -70.44 56.37 11.23
N SER A 347 -70.34 57.16 12.29
CA SER A 347 -71.37 58.10 12.76
C SER A 347 -70.85 58.91 13.95
#